data_AF-A0A1F7LUX0-F1
#
_entry.id   AF-A0A1F7LUX0-F1
#
_cell.length_a   1.000
_cell.length_b   1.000
_cell.length_c   1.000
_cell.angle_alpha   90.00
_cell.angle_beta   90.00
_cell.angle_gamma   90.00
#
_symmetry.space_group_name_H-M   'P 1'
#
loop_
_entity.id
_entity.type
_entity.pdbx_description
1 polymer ?
#
loop_
_entity_poly.entity_id
_entity_poly.type
_entity_poly.pdbx_seq_one_letter_code
_entity_poly.pdbx_strand_id
1 'polypeptide(L)'
;MVMRHDPDGRIVEVGARTRTIPPALRRALHHRDRGCQFPGCGLPFGQGHHIRHWAHGGPTTLSNLVMLCRRHHRTVHEEGYQVEQQPDGELRFRRPDGRPLPDVPPPPAVPDDPVRALRARNEAAGLHLHARTTCPSWLGESVDVGWAIDVLHPRALQPLAIGE
;
A
#
# COMPACT_ATOMS: atom_id res chain seq x y z
N MET A 1 12.86 2.87 -29.77
CA MET A 1 12.48 1.61 -29.11
C MET A 1 13.45 0.56 -29.63
N VAL A 2 13.91 -0.36 -28.79
CA VAL A 2 14.84 -1.42 -29.17
C VAL A 2 14.17 -2.75 -28.83
N MET A 3 14.14 -3.68 -29.78
CA MET A 3 13.63 -5.03 -29.59
C MET A 3 14.78 -6.02 -29.75
N ARG A 4 14.94 -6.91 -28.78
CA ARG A 4 15.91 -8.00 -28.84
C ARG A 4 15.17 -9.27 -29.22
N HIS A 5 15.76 -10.05 -30.11
CA HIS A 5 15.21 -11.31 -30.60
C HIS A 5 16.10 -12.49 -30.21
N ASP A 6 15.52 -13.66 -30.06
CA ASP A 6 16.25 -14.94 -30.01
C ASP A 6 16.71 -15.36 -31.43
N PRO A 7 17.51 -16.43 -31.57
CA PRO A 7 17.95 -16.94 -32.88
C PRO A 7 16.80 -17.36 -33.81
N ASP A 8 15.63 -17.70 -33.25
CA ASP A 8 14.43 -18.09 -34.00
C ASP A 8 13.58 -16.86 -34.41
N GLY A 9 14.03 -15.65 -34.08
CA GLY A 9 13.35 -14.39 -34.40
C GLY A 9 12.22 -13.99 -33.45
N ARG A 10 12.04 -14.67 -32.30
CA ARG A 10 11.04 -14.29 -31.30
C ARG A 10 11.54 -13.13 -30.45
N ILE A 11 10.66 -12.18 -30.14
CA ILE A 11 10.99 -11.04 -29.29
C ILE A 11 11.20 -11.54 -27.85
N VAL A 12 12.41 -11.36 -27.32
CA VAL A 12 12.75 -11.69 -25.93
C VAL A 12 12.73 -10.47 -25.02
N GLU A 13 12.89 -9.26 -25.57
CA GLU A 13 12.93 -8.04 -24.77
C GLU A 13 12.56 -6.81 -25.58
N VAL A 14 11.82 -5.89 -24.95
CA VAL A 14 11.48 -4.58 -25.51
C VAL A 14 11.97 -3.50 -24.56
N GLY A 15 12.69 -2.52 -25.08
CA GLY A 15 13.23 -1.43 -24.26
C GLY A 15 13.50 -0.12 -25.01
N ALA A 16 14.18 0.79 -24.31
CA ALA A 16 14.57 2.10 -24.78
C ALA A 16 15.89 2.53 -24.14
N ARG A 17 16.63 3.42 -24.83
CA ARG A 17 17.88 4.01 -24.33
C ARG A 17 17.64 5.28 -23.52
N THR A 18 16.39 5.60 -23.23
CA THR A 18 15.97 6.81 -22.51
C THR A 18 15.56 6.47 -21.09
N ARG A 19 15.82 7.39 -20.15
CA ARG A 19 15.29 7.31 -18.78
C ARG A 19 13.76 7.32 -18.77
N THR A 20 13.17 8.27 -19.51
CA THR A 20 11.71 8.38 -19.62
C THR A 20 11.16 7.21 -20.42
N ILE A 21 10.18 6.51 -19.84
CA ILE A 21 9.52 5.35 -20.43
C ILE A 21 8.71 5.81 -21.67
N PRO A 22 9.05 5.36 -22.89
CA PRO A 22 8.33 5.80 -24.08
C PRO A 22 6.88 5.30 -24.12
N PRO A 23 5.96 5.98 -24.84
CA PRO A 23 4.54 5.62 -24.86
C PRO A 23 4.25 4.17 -25.25
N ALA A 24 4.99 3.59 -26.19
CA ALA A 24 4.81 2.20 -26.60
C ALA A 24 5.15 1.21 -25.48
N LEU A 25 6.27 1.44 -24.78
CA LEU A 25 6.68 0.61 -23.64
C LEU A 25 5.72 0.79 -22.46
N ARG A 26 5.22 2.01 -22.24
CA ARG A 26 4.19 2.29 -21.24
C ARG A 26 2.90 1.52 -21.53
N ARG A 27 2.46 1.43 -22.79
CA ARG A 27 1.29 0.62 -23.18
C ARG A 27 1.51 -0.87 -22.92
N ALA A 28 2.68 -1.39 -23.29
CA ALA A 28 3.04 -2.79 -23.01
C ALA A 28 3.04 -3.08 -21.50
N LEU A 29 3.59 -2.17 -20.70
CA LEU A 29 3.57 -2.27 -19.24
C LEU A 29 2.15 -2.29 -18.68
N HIS A 30 1.27 -1.38 -19.13
CA HIS A 30 -0.14 -1.37 -18.71
C HIS A 30 -0.85 -2.69 -19.06
N HIS A 31 -0.57 -3.26 -20.23
CA HIS A 31 -1.20 -4.51 -20.65
C HIS A 31 -0.73 -5.70 -19.81
N ARG A 32 0.56 -5.77 -19.49
CA ARG A 32 1.15 -6.84 -18.67
C ARG A 32 0.65 -6.75 -17.23
N ASP A 33 0.72 -5.57 -16.62
CA ASP A 33 0.54 -5.41 -15.18
C ASP A 33 -0.93 -5.18 -14.79
N ARG A 34 -1.79 -4.69 -15.71
CA ARG A 34 -3.23 -4.45 -15.49
C ARG A 34 -3.61 -3.58 -14.28
N GLY A 35 -2.63 -2.98 -13.61
CA GLY A 35 -2.80 -2.19 -12.40
C GLY A 35 -1.49 -2.04 -11.64
N CYS A 36 -1.59 -1.45 -10.47
CA CYS A 36 -0.50 -1.39 -9.50
C CYS A 36 -0.13 -2.80 -9.03
N GLN A 37 1.13 -3.20 -9.19
CA GLN A 37 1.64 -4.53 -8.82
C GLN A 37 2.02 -4.65 -7.33
N PHE A 38 1.90 -3.58 -6.56
CA PHE A 38 2.20 -3.65 -5.13
C PHE A 38 1.17 -4.53 -4.40
N PRO A 39 1.61 -5.44 -3.51
CA PRO A 39 0.74 -6.37 -2.80
C PRO A 39 -0.52 -5.72 -2.19
N GLY A 40 -1.68 -6.32 -2.46
CA GLY A 40 -2.99 -5.85 -2.00
C GLY A 40 -3.52 -4.59 -2.69
N CYS A 41 -2.84 -4.05 -3.70
CA CYS A 41 -3.32 -2.86 -4.41
C CYS A 41 -4.24 -3.23 -5.57
N GLY A 42 -5.49 -2.73 -5.56
CA GLY A 42 -6.44 -2.90 -6.66
C GLY A 42 -6.51 -1.73 -7.64
N LEU A 43 -5.60 -0.74 -7.57
CA LEU A 43 -5.69 0.45 -8.43
C LEU A 43 -5.29 0.12 -9.88
N PRO A 44 -6.14 0.42 -10.89
CA PRO A 44 -5.90 0.02 -12.28
C PRO A 44 -4.91 0.93 -13.03
N PHE A 45 -4.50 2.05 -12.42
CA PHE A 45 -3.61 3.04 -13.01
C PHE A 45 -2.35 3.25 -12.18
N GLY A 46 -1.27 3.62 -12.87
CA GLY A 46 0.03 3.83 -12.26
C GLY A 46 1.06 4.41 -13.22
N GLN A 47 2.28 4.49 -12.70
CA GLN A 47 3.49 4.93 -13.39
C GLN A 47 4.44 3.74 -13.45
N GLY A 48 5.25 3.68 -14.51
CA GLY A 48 6.31 2.68 -14.58
C GLY A 48 7.47 3.06 -13.67
N HIS A 49 7.86 2.12 -12.82
CA HIS A 49 8.98 2.19 -11.90
C HIS A 49 10.09 1.26 -12.39
N HIS A 50 11.34 1.72 -12.35
CA HIS A 50 12.50 0.89 -12.67
C HIS A 50 12.89 0.05 -11.44
N ILE A 51 12.76 -1.28 -11.52
CA ILE A 51 13.10 -2.24 -10.46
C ILE A 51 14.58 -2.06 -10.04
N ARG A 52 15.50 -2.20 -11.00
CA ARG A 52 16.84 -1.63 -10.88
C ARG A 52 16.75 -0.18 -11.33
N HIS A 53 16.97 0.76 -10.42
CA HIS A 53 16.89 2.19 -10.72
C HIS A 53 17.78 2.57 -11.91
N TRP A 54 17.26 3.47 -12.77
CA TRP A 54 18.00 3.99 -13.92
C TRP A 54 19.32 4.68 -13.50
N ALA A 55 19.32 5.41 -12.37
CA ALA A 55 20.52 6.05 -11.82
C ALA A 55 21.62 5.04 -11.44
N HIS A 56 21.27 3.78 -11.22
CA HIS A 56 22.19 2.67 -10.93
C HIS A 56 22.44 1.79 -12.16
N GLY A 57 22.21 2.33 -13.36
CA GLY A 57 22.42 1.65 -14.64
C GLY A 57 21.33 0.65 -15.02
N GLY A 58 20.16 0.70 -14.37
CA GLY A 58 19.03 -0.13 -14.74
C GLY A 58 18.45 0.27 -16.11
N PRO A 59 18.27 -0.67 -17.05
CA PRO A 59 17.80 -0.34 -18.38
C PRO A 59 16.30 -0.03 -18.38
N THR A 60 15.84 0.73 -19.37
CA THR A 60 14.41 0.95 -19.60
C THR A 60 13.91 -0.18 -20.48
N THR A 61 13.67 -1.34 -19.89
CA THR A 61 13.13 -2.53 -20.55
C THR A 61 11.85 -2.95 -19.87
N LEU A 62 10.98 -3.68 -20.57
CA LEU A 62 9.73 -4.16 -19.98
C LEU A 62 10.01 -5.03 -18.74
N SER A 63 11.03 -5.89 -18.79
CA SER A 63 11.49 -6.72 -17.67
C SER A 63 11.92 -5.90 -16.44
N ASN A 64 12.66 -4.80 -16.63
CA ASN A 64 13.11 -3.95 -15.53
C ASN A 64 12.06 -2.91 -15.08
N LEU A 65 10.84 -2.95 -15.62
CA LEU A 65 9.77 -2.03 -15.25
C LEU A 65 8.67 -2.75 -14.49
N VAL A 66 8.06 -2.05 -13.55
CA VAL A 66 6.84 -2.48 -12.83
C VAL A 66 5.88 -1.30 -12.72
N MET A 67 4.58 -1.54 -12.88
CA MET A 67 3.56 -0.51 -12.73
C MET A 67 3.18 -0.32 -11.26
N LEU A 68 3.33 0.90 -10.75
CA LEU A 68 2.96 1.27 -9.39
C LEU A 68 2.09 2.53 -9.37
N CYS A 69 1.06 2.58 -8.52
CA CYS A 69 0.30 3.81 -8.30
C CYS A 69 1.18 4.88 -7.64
N ARG A 70 0.78 6.16 -7.66
CA ARG A 70 1.58 7.26 -7.09
C ARG A 70 2.05 6.99 -5.65
N ARG A 71 1.16 6.42 -4.82
CA ARG A 71 1.47 6.05 -3.43
C ARG A 71 2.59 5.01 -3.38
N HIS A 72 2.41 3.87 -4.03
CA HIS A 72 3.39 2.78 -3.95
C HIS A 72 4.67 3.07 -4.72
N HIS A 73 4.60 3.89 -5.77
CA HIS A 73 5.79 4.40 -6.43
C HIS A 73 6.66 5.19 -5.43
N ARG A 74 6.06 6.06 -4.61
CA ARG A 74 6.77 6.74 -3.52
C ARG A 74 7.28 5.77 -2.47
N THR A 75 6.45 4.81 -2.04
CA THR A 75 6.82 3.82 -1.03
C THR A 75 8.07 3.02 -1.41
N VAL A 76 8.16 2.57 -2.65
CA VAL A 76 9.35 1.84 -3.14
C VAL A 76 10.52 2.78 -3.40
N HIS A 77 10.28 4.01 -3.85
CA HIS A 77 11.35 4.94 -4.21
C HIS A 77 11.98 5.69 -3.01
N GLU A 78 11.21 5.93 -1.94
CA GLU A 78 11.60 6.83 -0.84
C GLU A 78 11.49 6.18 0.54
N GLU A 79 10.58 5.23 0.75
CA GLU A 79 10.24 4.71 2.08
C GLU A 79 10.97 3.41 2.43
N GLY A 80 11.95 2.99 1.62
CA GLY A 80 12.80 1.83 1.87
C GLY A 80 12.20 0.47 1.51
N TYR A 81 11.00 0.43 0.93
CA TYR A 81 10.45 -0.81 0.38
C TYR A 81 11.20 -1.20 -0.88
N GLN A 82 11.41 -2.50 -1.05
CA GLN A 82 12.17 -3.03 -2.18
C GLN A 82 11.27 -3.87 -3.07
N VAL A 83 11.58 -3.88 -4.36
CA VAL A 83 10.96 -4.75 -5.36
C VAL A 83 12.05 -5.50 -6.10
N GLU A 84 11.90 -6.80 -6.24
CA GLU A 84 12.81 -7.69 -6.95
C GLU A 84 12.01 -8.53 -7.93
N GLN A 85 12.48 -8.67 -9.16
CA GLN A 85 11.95 -9.65 -10.10
C GLN A 85 12.71 -10.97 -9.92
N GLN A 86 11.97 -12.05 -9.67
CA GLN A 86 12.49 -13.40 -9.55
C GLN A 86 12.77 -14.01 -10.94
N PRO A 87 13.56 -15.11 -11.03
CA PRO A 87 13.89 -15.74 -12.31
C PRO A 87 12.69 -16.27 -13.11
N ASP A 88 11.60 -16.59 -12.43
CA ASP A 88 10.31 -17.01 -13.02
C ASP A 88 9.44 -15.82 -13.48
N GLY A 89 9.88 -14.59 -13.23
CA GLY A 89 9.17 -13.36 -13.55
C GLY A 89 8.27 -12.83 -12.43
N GLU A 90 8.14 -13.54 -11.32
CA GLU A 90 7.34 -13.09 -10.16
C GLU A 90 7.99 -11.87 -9.49
N LEU A 91 7.16 -10.93 -9.03
CA LEU A 91 7.63 -9.77 -8.29
C LEU A 91 7.58 -10.05 -6.79
N ARG A 92 8.72 -9.90 -6.12
CA ARG A 92 8.81 -10.01 -4.67
C ARG A 92 9.03 -8.63 -4.07
N PHE A 93 8.11 -8.25 -3.19
CA PHE A 93 8.24 -7.01 -2.41
C PHE A 93 8.80 -7.31 -1.03
N ARG A 94 9.64 -6.40 -0.52
CA ARG A 94 10.16 -6.46 0.85
C ARG A 94 9.90 -5.14 1.56
N ARG A 95 9.64 -5.26 2.86
CA ARG A 95 9.53 -4.14 3.78
C ARG A 95 10.91 -3.51 4.03
N PRO A 96 10.97 -2.30 4.61
CA PRO A 96 12.24 -1.66 4.97
C PRO A 96 13.10 -2.47 5.94
N ASP A 97 12.49 -3.37 6.73
CA ASP A 97 13.16 -4.31 7.62
C ASP A 97 13.67 -5.59 6.91
N GLY A 98 13.52 -5.68 5.59
CA GLY A 98 13.95 -6.81 4.75
C GLY A 98 12.97 -7.99 4.70
N ARG A 99 11.90 -7.98 5.51
CA ARG A 99 10.91 -9.06 5.53
C ARG A 99 10.08 -9.05 4.23
N PRO A 100 9.76 -10.23 3.66
CA PRO A 100 8.91 -10.31 2.48
C PRO A 100 7.51 -9.78 2.79
N LEU A 101 6.94 -9.02 1.85
CA LEU A 101 5.57 -8.56 1.90
C LEU A 101 4.68 -9.62 1.23
N PRO A 102 3.69 -10.21 1.92
CA PRO A 102 2.78 -11.18 1.33
C PRO A 102 1.85 -10.50 0.32
N ASP A 103 1.52 -11.20 -0.76
CA ASP A 103 0.85 -10.66 -1.95
C ASP A 103 -0.54 -10.07 -1.65
N VAL A 104 -1.30 -10.77 -0.81
CA VAL A 104 -2.43 -10.25 -0.05
C VAL A 104 -2.42 -11.03 1.26
N PRO A 105 -2.40 -10.42 2.45
CA PRO A 105 -2.65 -11.18 3.66
C PRO A 105 -4.03 -11.84 3.51
N PRO A 106 -4.17 -13.14 3.80
CA PRO A 106 -5.49 -13.77 3.71
C PRO A 106 -6.47 -12.96 4.56
N PRO A 107 -7.69 -12.69 4.06
CA PRO A 107 -8.68 -12.02 4.88
C PRO A 107 -8.87 -12.84 6.16
N PRO A 108 -9.00 -12.19 7.32
CA PRO A 108 -9.27 -12.93 8.55
C PRO A 108 -10.53 -13.77 8.36
N ALA A 109 -10.52 -14.99 8.90
CA ALA A 109 -11.69 -15.85 8.86
C ALA A 109 -12.87 -15.10 9.50
N VAL A 110 -13.91 -14.85 8.72
CA VAL A 110 -15.15 -14.24 9.18
C VAL A 110 -16.05 -15.39 9.64
N PRO A 111 -16.49 -15.43 10.91
CA PRO A 111 -17.43 -16.44 11.37
C PRO A 111 -18.72 -16.42 10.53
N ASP A 112 -19.42 -17.55 10.43
CA ASP A 112 -20.67 -17.66 9.66
C ASP A 112 -21.73 -16.61 10.08
N ASP A 113 -21.69 -16.18 11.35
CA ASP A 113 -22.44 -15.03 11.86
C ASP A 113 -21.48 -13.95 12.40
N PRO A 114 -21.00 -13.02 11.54
CA PRO A 114 -20.05 -12.00 11.93
C PRO A 114 -20.64 -10.99 12.92
N VAL A 115 -21.94 -10.73 12.82
CA VAL A 115 -22.62 -9.77 13.69
C VAL A 115 -22.69 -10.30 15.11
N ARG A 116 -23.04 -11.59 15.27
CA ARG A 116 -23.07 -12.24 16.58
C ARG A 116 -21.69 -12.35 17.19
N ALA A 117 -20.68 -12.74 16.41
CA ALA A 117 -19.30 -12.82 16.89
C ALA A 117 -18.79 -11.45 17.37
N LEU A 118 -19.08 -10.37 16.61
CA LEU A 118 -18.72 -9.01 17.00
C LEU A 118 -19.44 -8.56 18.28
N ARG A 119 -20.74 -8.84 18.41
CA ARG A 119 -21.52 -8.52 19.62
C ARG A 119 -20.99 -9.24 20.85
N ALA A 120 -20.75 -10.55 20.76
CA ALA A 120 -20.18 -11.33 21.86
C ALA A 120 -18.80 -10.82 22.28
N ARG A 121 -17.95 -10.43 21.31
CA ARG A 121 -16.65 -9.81 21.60
C ARG A 121 -16.80 -8.48 22.35
N ASN A 122 -17.75 -7.63 21.94
CA ASN A 122 -18.01 -6.36 22.61
C ASN A 122 -18.54 -6.59 24.04
N GLU A 123 -19.48 -7.52 24.22
CA GLU A 123 -20.01 -7.89 25.54
C GLU A 123 -18.91 -8.42 26.47
N ALA A 124 -18.04 -9.32 25.97
CA ALA A 124 -16.90 -9.84 26.73
C ALA A 124 -15.90 -8.73 27.14
N ALA A 125 -15.78 -7.68 26.33
CA ALA A 125 -14.98 -6.49 26.64
C ALA A 125 -15.73 -5.44 27.49
N GLY A 126 -16.97 -5.71 27.92
CA GLY A 126 -17.81 -4.76 28.67
C GLY A 126 -18.27 -3.56 27.84
N LEU A 127 -18.19 -3.65 26.52
CA LEU A 127 -18.59 -2.59 25.58
C LEU A 127 -20.08 -2.72 25.26
N HIS A 128 -20.90 -1.94 25.96
CA HIS A 128 -22.33 -1.84 25.71
C HIS A 128 -22.63 -0.85 24.58
N LEU A 129 -22.54 -1.32 23.33
CA LEU A 129 -22.89 -0.51 22.16
C LEU A 129 -24.41 -0.52 21.94
N HIS A 130 -25.03 0.67 21.90
CA HIS A 130 -26.44 0.88 21.63
C HIS A 130 -26.64 1.96 20.56
N ALA A 131 -27.89 2.21 20.16
CA ALA A 131 -28.23 3.15 19.08
C ALA A 131 -27.76 4.60 19.32
N ARG A 132 -27.32 4.93 20.53
CA ARG A 132 -26.81 6.26 20.90
C ARG A 132 -25.32 6.29 21.21
N THR A 133 -24.59 5.18 21.01
CA THR A 133 -23.15 5.14 21.33
C THR A 133 -22.34 6.15 20.51
N THR A 134 -22.75 6.44 19.28
CA THR A 134 -22.16 7.49 18.44
C THR A 134 -22.84 8.84 18.60
N CYS A 135 -23.95 8.93 19.35
CA CYS A 135 -24.59 10.19 19.64
C CYS A 135 -23.79 10.89 20.75
N PRO A 136 -23.25 12.09 20.50
CA PRO A 136 -22.67 12.85 21.58
C PRO A 136 -23.74 13.11 22.65
N SER A 137 -23.33 13.17 23.92
CA SER A 137 -24.20 13.62 25.01
C SER A 137 -24.51 15.11 24.93
N TRP A 138 -23.78 15.83 24.09
CA TRP A 138 -23.96 17.25 23.78
C TRP A 138 -25.25 17.48 23.00
N LEU A 139 -26.13 18.32 23.53
CA LEU A 139 -27.43 18.66 22.95
C LEU A 139 -27.42 20.04 22.25
N GLY A 140 -26.25 20.67 22.11
CA GLY A 140 -26.09 21.98 21.49
C GLY A 140 -25.82 23.12 22.49
N GLU A 141 -25.64 22.82 23.77
CA GLU A 141 -25.26 23.79 24.79
C GLU A 141 -23.91 24.47 24.47
N SER A 142 -23.71 25.71 24.91
CA SER A 142 -22.42 26.39 24.77
C SER A 142 -21.33 25.62 25.51
N VAL A 143 -20.17 25.42 24.89
CA VAL A 143 -19.01 24.81 25.57
C VAL A 143 -18.60 25.65 26.77
N ASP A 144 -18.44 25.02 27.93
CA ASP A 144 -17.85 25.67 29.09
C ASP A 144 -16.34 25.76 28.91
N VAL A 145 -15.90 26.93 28.43
CA VAL A 145 -14.48 27.21 28.15
C VAL A 145 -13.65 27.19 29.44
N GLY A 146 -14.22 27.61 30.57
CA GLY A 146 -13.53 27.59 31.87
C GLY A 146 -13.26 26.16 32.32
N TRP A 147 -14.28 25.30 32.30
CA TRP A 147 -14.11 23.88 32.62
C TRP A 147 -13.14 23.17 31.67
N ALA A 148 -13.21 23.45 30.37
CA ALA A 148 -12.30 22.87 29.39
C ALA A 148 -10.83 23.25 29.66
N ILE A 149 -10.57 24.51 30.01
CA ILE A 149 -9.22 24.97 30.39
C ILE A 149 -8.79 24.37 31.72
N ASP A 150 -9.64 24.36 32.74
CA ASP A 150 -9.21 23.94 34.07
C ASP A 150 -9.07 22.42 34.22
N VAL A 151 -9.82 21.64 33.43
CA VAL A 151 -9.87 20.16 33.57
C VAL A 151 -9.20 19.44 32.41
N LEU A 152 -9.45 19.83 31.15
CA LEU A 152 -8.92 19.11 29.99
C LEU A 152 -7.47 19.51 29.70
N HIS A 153 -7.10 20.79 29.84
CA HIS A 153 -5.73 21.25 29.54
C HIS A 153 -4.68 20.56 30.44
N PRO A 154 -4.85 20.43 31.77
CA PRO A 154 -3.87 19.71 32.59
C PRO A 154 -3.75 18.22 32.22
N ARG A 155 -4.85 17.57 31.83
CA ARG A 155 -4.85 16.16 31.41
C ARG A 155 -4.20 15.94 30.06
N ALA A 156 -4.33 16.90 29.14
CA ALA A 156 -3.62 16.86 27.86
C ALA A 156 -2.10 17.04 28.02
N LEU A 157 -1.67 17.69 29.10
CA LEU A 157 -0.26 17.86 29.45
C LEU A 157 0.33 16.69 30.25
N GLN A 158 -0.49 15.75 30.72
CA GLN A 158 0.00 14.53 31.33
C GLN A 158 0.53 13.59 30.24
N PRO A 159 1.75 13.03 30.39
CA PRO A 159 2.23 12.02 29.46
C PRO A 159 1.27 10.83 29.44
N LEU A 160 0.85 10.41 28.26
CA LEU A 160 0.14 9.15 28.10
C LEU A 160 1.05 8.05 28.66
N ALA A 161 0.64 7.43 29.76
CA ALA A 161 1.25 6.20 30.25
C ALA A 161 0.94 5.10 29.23
N ILE A 162 1.76 5.01 28.18
CA ILE A 162 1.86 3.85 27.31
C ILE A 162 2.53 2.77 28.16
N GLY A 163 1.71 1.88 28.73
CA GLY A 163 2.19 0.70 29.45
C GLY A 163 3.01 -0.19 28.51
N GLU A 164 4.09 -0.74 29.07
CA GLU A 164 4.98 -1.75 28.47
C GLU A 164 4.25 -3.06 28.13
#